data_AF-A0A2P7Q095-F1
#
_entry.id   AF-A0A2P7Q095-F1
#
_cell.length_a   1.000
_cell.length_b   1.000
_cell.length_c   1.000
_cell.angle_alpha   90.00
_cell.angle_beta   90.00
_cell.angle_gamma   90.00
#
_symmetry.space_group_name_H-M   'P 1'
#
loop_
_entity.id
_entity.type
_entity.pdbx_description
1 polymer ?
#
loop_
_entity_poly.entity_id
_entity_poly.type
_entity_poly.pdbx_seq_one_letter_code
_entity_poly.pdbx_strand_id
1 'polypeptide(L)'
;MEEDLRYISSEKYYEGVITNVEGGAVTIDLKGRLGQFKIPNRMLITDYNPQVGHEVGFMLSNPEVLRPEPNEEYLRKIVSQQKVEEEKKIENLTRLEKEILEKTAILADLEKKIKIKELESEI
;
A
#
# COMPACT_ATOMS: atom_id res chain seq x y z
N MET A 1 -6.27 -31.14 0.19
CA MET A 1 -5.05 -30.62 -0.50
C MET A 1 -5.04 -31.22 -1.90
N GLU A 2 -5.09 -30.37 -2.93
CA GLU A 2 -5.48 -30.66 -4.34
C GLU A 2 -6.90 -31.24 -4.53
N GLU A 3 -7.32 -32.20 -3.72
CA GLU A 3 -8.65 -32.85 -3.81
C GLU A 3 -9.84 -31.92 -3.48
N ASP A 4 -9.58 -30.75 -2.90
CA ASP A 4 -10.63 -29.77 -2.56
C ASP A 4 -11.01 -28.87 -3.76
N LEU A 5 -10.19 -28.84 -4.82
CA LEU A 5 -10.43 -28.04 -6.01
C LEU A 5 -11.32 -28.80 -6.99
N ARG A 6 -12.46 -28.22 -7.36
CA ARG A 6 -13.40 -28.82 -8.32
C ARG A 6 -12.99 -28.55 -9.76
N TYR A 7 -12.23 -27.48 -10.01
CA TYR A 7 -11.88 -27.03 -11.37
C TYR A 7 -10.36 -26.93 -11.59
N ILE A 8 -9.65 -28.00 -11.29
CA ILE A 8 -8.18 -28.02 -11.20
C ILE A 8 -7.46 -27.65 -12.51
N SER A 9 -7.99 -28.02 -13.67
CA SER A 9 -7.39 -27.75 -14.98
C SER A 9 -8.16 -26.65 -15.72
N SER A 10 -7.88 -25.41 -15.35
CA SER A 10 -8.47 -24.21 -15.95
C SER A 10 -7.43 -23.13 -16.23
N GLU A 11 -6.19 -23.55 -16.47
CA GLU A 11 -5.05 -22.65 -16.67
C GLU A 11 -5.27 -21.75 -17.88
N LYS A 12 -5.09 -20.45 -17.67
CA LYS A 12 -5.13 -19.44 -18.72
C LYS A 12 -3.84 -18.65 -18.70
N TYR A 13 -3.46 -18.17 -19.87
CA TYR A 13 -2.36 -17.26 -20.02
C TYR A 13 -2.80 -15.85 -19.62
N TYR A 14 -2.06 -15.25 -18.69
CA TYR A 14 -2.24 -13.88 -18.25
C TYR A 14 -0.99 -13.08 -18.56
N GLU A 15 -1.21 -11.83 -18.93
CA GLU A 15 -0.16 -10.85 -19.09
C GLU A 15 -0.37 -9.70 -18.12
N GLY A 16 0.72 -9.09 -17.69
CA GLY A 16 0.69 -7.90 -16.86
C GLY A 16 1.95 -7.06 -17.01
N VAL A 17 1.97 -5.95 -16.30
CA VAL A 17 3.10 -5.02 -16.23
C VAL A 17 3.46 -4.80 -14.77
N ILE A 18 4.75 -4.85 -14.45
CA ILE A 18 5.22 -4.52 -13.11
C ILE A 18 5.01 -3.03 -12.85
N THR A 19 4.22 -2.69 -11.84
CA THR A 19 3.91 -1.30 -11.47
C THR A 19 4.67 -0.82 -10.24
N ASN A 20 5.07 -1.72 -9.35
CA ASN A 20 5.84 -1.40 -8.15
C ASN A 20 6.80 -2.55 -7.80
N VAL A 21 8.00 -2.21 -7.36
CA VAL A 21 9.02 -3.13 -6.85
C VAL A 21 9.39 -2.66 -5.44
N GLU A 22 8.89 -3.37 -4.43
CA GLU A 22 9.27 -3.19 -3.03
C GLU A 22 10.31 -4.26 -2.66
N GLY A 23 11.18 -3.99 -1.68
CA GLY A 23 12.35 -4.82 -1.35
C GLY A 23 12.11 -6.31 -1.03
N GLY A 24 10.86 -6.77 -1.00
CA GLY A 24 10.51 -8.20 -0.90
C GLY A 24 9.33 -8.65 -1.77
N ALA A 25 8.70 -7.75 -2.52
CA ALA A 25 7.53 -8.08 -3.33
C ALA A 25 7.42 -7.17 -4.56
N VAL A 26 6.84 -7.73 -5.62
CA VAL A 26 6.51 -7.00 -6.85
C VAL A 26 5.00 -6.96 -7.03
N THR A 27 4.51 -5.80 -7.45
CA THR A 27 3.12 -5.61 -7.85
C THR A 27 3.02 -5.64 -9.38
N ILE A 28 2.16 -6.52 -9.89
CA ILE A 28 1.88 -6.72 -11.31
C ILE A 28 0.44 -6.26 -11.57
N ASP A 29 0.25 -5.34 -12.51
CA ASP A 29 -1.07 -4.96 -13.01
C ASP A 29 -1.43 -5.81 -14.22
N LEU A 30 -2.55 -6.52 -14.17
CA LEU A 30 -2.97 -7.42 -15.23
C LEU A 30 -3.58 -6.64 -16.40
N LYS A 31 -3.14 -6.98 -17.61
CA LYS A 31 -3.72 -6.43 -18.84
C LYS A 31 -5.22 -6.79 -18.89
N GLY A 32 -6.02 -5.89 -19.47
CA GLY A 32 -7.47 -6.07 -19.56
C GLY A 32 -8.26 -5.61 -18.33
N ARG A 33 -7.64 -4.83 -17.43
CA ARG A 33 -8.29 -4.29 -16.20
C ARG A 33 -8.78 -5.39 -15.25
N LEU A 34 -8.02 -6.46 -15.16
CA LEU A 34 -8.33 -7.61 -14.30
C LEU A 34 -7.88 -7.40 -12.85
N GLY A 35 -7.22 -6.28 -12.55
CA GLY A 35 -6.74 -5.93 -11.22
C GLY A 35 -5.24 -6.17 -11.07
N GLN A 36 -4.78 -6.20 -9.82
CA GLN A 36 -3.36 -6.27 -9.47
C GLN A 36 -3.03 -7.50 -8.63
N PHE A 37 -1.86 -8.08 -8.86
CA PHE A 37 -1.25 -9.09 -8.02
C PHE A 37 -0.03 -8.55 -7.31
N LYS A 38 0.06 -8.79 -6.00
CA LYS A 38 1.30 -8.60 -5.24
C LYS A 38 1.89 -9.96 -4.95
N ILE A 39 3.07 -10.22 -5.51
CA ILE A 39 3.77 -11.50 -5.32
C ILE A 39 5.16 -11.29 -4.70
N PRO A 40 5.67 -12.25 -3.92
CA PRO A 40 7.05 -12.21 -3.45
C PRO A 40 8.05 -12.30 -4.61
N ASN A 41 9.21 -11.67 -4.47
CA ASN A 41 10.27 -11.70 -5.51
C ASN A 41 10.69 -13.13 -5.87
N ARG A 42 10.58 -14.08 -4.94
CA ARG A 42 10.92 -15.49 -5.14
C ARG A 42 10.01 -16.23 -6.14
N MET A 43 8.84 -15.66 -6.47
CA MET A 43 7.94 -16.22 -7.48
C MET A 43 8.23 -15.67 -8.89
N LEU A 44 9.07 -14.64 -9.02
CA LEU A 44 9.48 -14.14 -10.33
C LEU A 44 10.59 -15.00 -10.91
N ILE A 45 10.38 -15.47 -12.13
CA ILE A 45 11.38 -16.19 -12.91
C ILE A 45 12.02 -15.17 -13.86
N THR A 46 13.25 -14.77 -13.58
CA THR A 46 13.99 -13.79 -14.37
C THR A 46 15.49 -13.90 -14.12
N ASP A 47 16.28 -13.63 -15.16
CA ASP A 47 17.75 -13.56 -15.07
C ASP A 47 18.26 -12.17 -14.66
N TYR A 48 17.36 -11.19 -14.54
CA TYR A 48 17.68 -9.79 -14.30
C TYR A 48 16.84 -9.20 -13.15
N ASN A 49 17.27 -8.06 -12.63
CA ASN A 49 16.53 -7.41 -11.56
C ASN A 49 15.19 -6.87 -12.08
N PRO A 50 14.04 -7.20 -11.44
CA PRO A 50 12.75 -6.67 -11.83
C PRO A 50 12.70 -5.14 -11.78
N GLN A 51 12.11 -4.51 -12.78
CA GLN A 51 11.94 -3.06 -12.87
C GLN A 51 10.49 -2.72 -13.19
N VAL A 52 10.08 -1.51 -12.80
CA VAL A 52 8.76 -0.95 -13.15
C VAL A 52 8.68 -0.78 -14.67
N GLY A 53 7.57 -1.19 -15.25
CA GLY A 53 7.33 -1.21 -16.69
C GLY A 53 7.67 -2.52 -17.39
N HIS A 54 8.33 -3.48 -16.73
CA HIS A 54 8.57 -4.80 -17.31
C HIS A 54 7.26 -5.54 -17.52
N GLU A 55 7.09 -6.08 -18.73
CA GLU A 55 6.00 -7.00 -19.05
C GLU A 55 6.30 -8.38 -18.47
N VAL A 56 5.25 -9.02 -17.95
CA VAL A 56 5.32 -10.37 -17.40
C VAL A 56 4.16 -11.20 -17.95
N GLY A 57 4.42 -12.48 -18.18
CA GLY A 57 3.44 -13.45 -18.64
C GLY A 57 3.50 -14.71 -17.78
N PHE A 58 2.35 -15.27 -17.42
CA PHE A 58 2.29 -16.49 -16.61
C PHE A 58 0.99 -17.26 -16.85
N MET A 59 1.05 -18.58 -16.61
CA MET A 59 -0.12 -19.43 -16.58
C MET A 59 -0.73 -19.41 -15.17
N LEU A 60 -2.01 -19.10 -15.06
CA LEU A 60 -2.74 -19.13 -13.80
C LEU A 60 -4.11 -19.76 -14.02
N SER A 61 -4.55 -20.61 -13.10
CA SER A 61 -5.94 -21.05 -13.04
C SER A 61 -6.82 -20.01 -12.31
N ASN A 62 -8.12 -20.05 -12.54
CA ASN A 62 -9.03 -19.18 -11.80
C ASN A 62 -9.06 -19.58 -10.31
N PRO A 63 -9.02 -18.63 -9.37
CA PRO A 63 -9.12 -18.95 -7.94
C PRO A 63 -10.51 -19.49 -7.61
N GLU A 64 -10.56 -20.67 -6.98
CA GLU A 64 -11.80 -21.30 -6.52
C GLU A 64 -12.03 -21.04 -5.01
N VAL A 65 -13.26 -20.69 -4.65
CA VAL A 65 -13.67 -20.59 -3.26
C VAL A 65 -13.95 -22.00 -2.72
N LEU A 66 -13.07 -22.49 -1.85
CA LEU A 66 -13.12 -23.88 -1.37
C LEU A 66 -14.33 -24.17 -0.47
N ARG A 67 -14.83 -23.17 0.27
CA ARG A 67 -15.91 -23.32 1.25
C ARG A 67 -16.79 -22.07 1.30
N PRO A 68 -18.10 -22.22 1.56
CA PRO A 68 -18.99 -21.07 1.70
C PRO A 68 -18.73 -20.28 2.99
N GLU A 69 -18.31 -20.94 4.07
CA GLU A 69 -17.99 -20.26 5.33
C GLU A 69 -16.61 -19.59 5.29
N PRO A 70 -16.52 -18.31 5.69
CA PRO A 70 -15.24 -17.64 5.87
C PRO A 70 -14.37 -18.29 6.95
N ASN A 71 -13.06 -18.19 6.80
CA ASN A 71 -12.14 -18.63 7.84
C ASN A 71 -12.12 -17.62 9.01
N GLU A 72 -12.78 -17.97 10.12
CA GLU A 72 -12.90 -17.10 11.30
C GLU A 72 -11.56 -16.66 11.90
N GLU A 73 -10.56 -17.54 11.94
CA GLU A 73 -9.24 -17.23 12.49
C GLU A 73 -8.56 -16.12 11.67
N TYR A 74 -8.65 -16.22 10.34
CA TYR A 74 -8.14 -15.18 9.45
C TYR A 74 -8.92 -13.89 9.57
N LEU A 75 -10.26 -13.94 9.70
CA LEU A 75 -11.06 -12.74 9.94
C LEU A 75 -10.61 -12.01 11.21
N ARG A 76 -10.39 -12.74 12.31
CA ARG A 76 -9.89 -12.15 13.56
C ARG A 76 -8.53 -11.49 13.37
N LYS A 77 -7.62 -12.12 12.62
CA LYS A 77 -6.30 -11.55 12.30
C LYS A 77 -6.41 -10.27 11.48
N ILE A 78 -7.24 -10.25 10.44
CA ILE A 78 -7.46 -9.05 9.62
C ILE A 78 -7.98 -7.89 10.47
N VAL A 79 -9.02 -8.14 11.29
CA VAL A 79 -9.59 -7.11 12.18
C VAL A 79 -8.55 -6.61 13.19
N SER A 80 -7.74 -7.51 13.75
CA SER A 80 -6.67 -7.11 14.68
C SER A 80 -5.60 -6.25 14.01
N GLN A 81 -5.21 -6.56 12.77
CA GLN A 81 -4.25 -5.77 12.00
C GLN A 81 -4.80 -4.39 11.64
N GLN A 82 -6.06 -4.32 11.20
CA GLN A 82 -6.73 -3.06 10.89
C GLN A 82 -6.76 -2.12 12.08
N LYS A 83 -7.09 -2.63 13.28
CA LYS A 83 -7.06 -1.84 14.52
C LYS A 83 -5.68 -1.25 14.80
N VAL A 84 -4.63 -2.06 14.69
CA VAL A 84 -3.24 -1.59 14.90
C VAL A 84 -2.83 -0.53 13.86
N GLU A 85 -3.27 -0.68 12.61
CA GLU A 85 -3.01 0.31 11.56
C GLU A 85 -3.76 1.62 11.78
N GLU A 86 -5.02 1.55 12.23
CA GLU A 86 -5.84 2.72 12.59
C GLU A 86 -5.25 3.46 13.79
N GLU A 87 -4.85 2.75 14.84
CA GLU A 87 -4.17 3.34 16.00
C GLU A 87 -2.90 4.08 15.60
N LYS A 88 -2.05 3.49 14.75
CA LYS A 88 -0.84 4.14 14.21
C LYS A 88 -1.17 5.37 13.36
N LYS A 89 -2.25 5.35 12.58
CA LYS A 89 -2.69 6.52 11.80
C LYS A 89 -3.10 7.67 12.73
N ILE A 90 -3.89 7.38 13.77
CA ILE A 90 -4.34 8.36 14.75
C ILE A 90 -3.16 8.95 15.53
N GLU A 91 -2.22 8.11 15.97
CA GLU A 91 -0.99 8.54 16.64
C GLU A 91 -0.16 9.48 15.76
N ASN A 92 0.03 9.13 14.48
CA ASN A 92 0.74 9.98 13.54
C ASN A 92 0.03 11.32 13.29
N LEU A 93 -1.29 11.31 13.15
CA LEU A 93 -2.09 12.54 12.96
C LEU A 93 -1.99 13.46 14.18
N THR A 94 -2.17 12.93 15.38
CA THR A 94 -2.06 13.71 16.62
C THR A 94 -0.67 14.29 16.83
N ARG A 95 0.40 13.58 16.42
CA ARG A 95 1.76 14.12 16.42
C ARG A 95 1.90 15.31 15.46
N LEU A 96 1.37 15.18 14.24
CA LEU A 96 1.39 16.25 13.23
C LEU A 96 0.58 17.48 13.68
N GLU A 97 -0.59 17.27 14.29
CA GLU A 97 -1.42 18.37 14.82
C GLU A 97 -0.68 19.18 15.88
N LYS A 98 0.03 18.52 16.81
CA LYS A 98 0.87 19.21 17.81
C LYS A 98 1.98 20.03 17.15
N GLU A 99 2.69 19.44 16.18
CA GLU A 99 3.77 20.13 15.47
C GLU A 99 3.26 21.35 14.70
N ILE A 100 2.09 21.26 14.07
CA ILE A 100 1.44 22.38 13.39
C ILE A 100 1.08 23.47 14.40
N LEU A 101 0.48 23.11 15.54
CA LEU A 101 0.09 24.08 16.56
C LEU A 101 1.31 24.85 17.09
N GLU A 102 2.41 24.17 17.41
CA GLU A 102 3.66 24.82 17.83
C GLU A 102 4.20 25.79 16.77
N LYS A 103 4.26 25.35 15.50
CA LYS A 103 4.73 26.21 14.40
C LYS A 103 3.84 27.42 14.17
N THR A 104 2.52 27.28 14.29
CA THR A 104 1.58 28.41 14.14
C THR A 104 1.75 29.46 15.25
N ALA A 105 2.02 29.05 16.49
CA ALA A 105 2.31 29.98 17.57
C ALA A 105 3.61 30.77 17.32
N ILE A 106 4.66 30.08 16.88
CA ILE A 106 5.94 30.72 16.52
C ILE A 106 5.75 31.72 15.37
N LEU A 107 4.97 31.36 14.34
CA LEU A 107 4.69 32.24 13.22
C LEU A 107 3.97 33.52 13.66
N ALA A 108 2.95 33.41 14.50
CA ALA A 108 2.21 34.57 15.03
C ALA A 108 3.13 35.53 15.82
N ASP A 109 4.09 35.00 16.58
CA ASP A 109 5.05 35.83 17.31
C ASP A 109 6.08 36.49 16.38
N LEU A 110 6.49 35.82 15.30
CA LEU A 110 7.34 36.41 14.27
C LEU A 110 6.62 37.53 13.51
N GLU A 111 5.34 37.34 13.16
CA GLU A 111 4.52 38.37 12.51
C GLU A 111 4.39 39.62 13.38
N LYS A 112 4.17 39.46 14.69
CA LYS A 112 4.18 40.60 15.64
C LYS A 112 5.52 41.33 15.64
N LYS A 113 6.63 40.60 15.66
CA LYS A 113 7.98 41.19 15.64
C LYS A 113 8.26 41.94 14.34
N ILE A 114 7.83 41.42 13.19
CA ILE A 114 7.97 42.09 11.89
C ILE A 114 7.18 43.39 11.89
N LYS A 115 5.93 43.36 12.35
CA LYS A 115 5.07 44.55 12.38
C LYS A 115 5.63 45.66 13.27
N ILE A 116 6.22 45.30 14.42
CA ILE A 116 6.92 46.27 15.29
C ILE A 116 8.12 46.87 14.57
N LYS A 117 8.93 46.04 13.87
CA LYS A 117 10.09 46.50 13.11
C LYS A 117 9.73 47.44 11.96
N GLU A 118 8.63 47.19 11.25
CA GLU A 118 8.14 48.06 10.18
C GLU A 118 7.76 49.44 10.74
N LEU A 119 7.04 49.48 11.87
CA LEU A 119 6.69 50.72 12.57
C LEU A 119 7.91 51.51 13.07
N GLU A 120 8.97 50.82 13.52
CA GLU A 120 10.23 51.46 13.93
C GLU A 120 11.08 51.97 12.75
N SER A 121 10.83 51.49 11.53
CA SER A 121 11.56 51.92 10.31
C SER A 121 10.91 53.09 9.56
N GLU A 122 9.68 53.48 9.94
CA GLU A 122 8.94 54.63 9.38
C GLU A 122 9.08 55.93 10.21
N ILE A 123 9.86 55.91 11.31
CA ILE A 123 10.21 57.05 12.17
C ILE A 123 11.67 57.47 11.92
#